data_AF-A0A2N9DWF8-F1
#
_entry.id   AF-A0A2N9DWF8-F1
#
_cell.length_a   1.000
_cell.length_b   1.000
_cell.length_c   1.000
_cell.angle_alpha   90.00
_cell.angle_beta   90.00
_cell.angle_gamma   90.00
#
_symmetry.space_group_name_H-M   'P 1'
#
loop_
_entity.id
_entity.type
_entity.pdbx_description
1 polymer ?
#
loop_
_entity_poly.entity_id
_entity_poly.type
_entity_poly.pdbx_seq_one_letter_code
_entity_poly.pdbx_strand_id
1 'polypeptide(L)'
;MEIKWQVQAGQQRSFKQFLLGQGISQRLYTKIKALQLPLYLNQKKVTPDSVVQVGDWVSLQLPAEPADESVIISHGPLSVIYEDEYWLVVDKPAGLSTIPGPTNQTDTLLNRIKGYWQQQGAQNLVPHIITRLDYDTSGVVLVGKHQVAQSLLQPQIEKHQLQKLYLAVVAGNGLAAQGEINAPIGRVATEIRRQVLATGQSARTSYWLLGESNDRAAVKVQIHTGRTHQIRVHFSDLGHPLLGDQLYGGPLDLGIERQALHAYQLCFLDPFTQQTKCFNAPIPEEIQTVLPATVQLADLVN
;
A
#
# COMPACT_ATOMS: atom_id res chain seq x y z
N MET A 1 6.81 20.46 -2.10
CA MET A 1 7.45 19.45 -1.22
C MET A 1 8.94 19.70 -1.23
N GLU A 2 9.58 19.79 -0.06
CA GLU A 2 11.03 19.91 0.03
C GLU A 2 11.63 18.55 0.38
N ILE A 3 12.63 18.11 -0.37
CA ILE A 3 13.37 16.90 0.00
C ILE A 3 14.76 17.31 0.44
N LYS A 4 15.20 16.80 1.60
CA LYS A 4 16.50 17.10 2.19
C LYS A 4 17.26 15.83 2.48
N TRP A 5 18.56 15.85 2.19
CA TRP A 5 19.50 14.82 2.61
C TRP A 5 20.72 15.47 3.25
N GLN A 6 21.20 14.86 4.32
CA GLN A 6 22.54 15.15 4.84
C GLN A 6 23.52 14.14 4.23
N VAL A 7 24.63 14.63 3.71
CA VAL A 7 25.64 13.76 3.11
C VAL A 7 26.47 13.13 4.22
N GLN A 8 26.18 11.88 4.56
CA GLN A 8 26.81 11.21 5.72
C GLN A 8 28.15 10.55 5.39
N ALA A 9 28.32 10.01 4.19
CA ALA A 9 29.54 9.31 3.77
C ALA A 9 29.66 9.24 2.24
N GLY A 10 30.88 9.01 1.76
CA GLY A 10 31.20 8.78 0.34
C GLY A 10 32.25 9.73 -0.22
N GLN A 11 32.69 9.45 -1.45
CA GLN A 11 33.60 10.32 -2.18
C GLN A 11 32.88 11.56 -2.71
N GLN A 12 33.67 12.62 -2.97
CA GLN A 12 33.17 13.80 -3.68
C GLN A 12 32.55 13.37 -5.02
N ARG A 13 31.34 13.86 -5.27
CA ARG A 13 30.55 13.56 -6.46
C ARG A 13 29.72 14.77 -6.84
N SER A 14 29.28 14.82 -8.09
CA SER A 14 28.40 15.92 -8.51
C SER A 14 27.03 15.81 -7.83
N PHE A 15 26.33 16.93 -7.72
CA PHE A 15 24.96 16.99 -7.21
C PHE A 15 24.06 16.00 -7.94
N LYS A 16 24.17 15.92 -9.27
CA LYS A 16 23.47 14.92 -10.07
C LYS A 16 23.78 13.50 -9.60
N GLN A 17 25.06 13.13 -9.50
CA GLN A 17 25.45 11.78 -9.06
C GLN A 17 24.98 11.47 -7.65
N PHE A 18 24.96 12.48 -6.76
CA PHE A 18 24.40 12.34 -5.43
C PHE A 18 22.90 12.01 -5.49
N LEU A 19 22.10 12.79 -6.22
CA LEU A 19 20.66 12.54 -6.37
C LEU A 19 20.35 11.16 -6.95
N LEU A 20 21.09 10.74 -7.98
CA LEU A 20 20.95 9.40 -8.56
C LEU A 20 21.25 8.30 -7.53
N GLY A 21 22.27 8.52 -6.68
CA GLY A 21 22.61 7.62 -5.58
C GLY A 21 21.55 7.58 -4.46
N GLN A 22 20.76 8.63 -4.30
CA GLN A 22 19.60 8.66 -3.38
C GLN A 22 18.32 8.05 -3.99
N GLY A 23 18.41 7.47 -5.20
CA GLY A 23 17.28 6.80 -5.86
C GLY A 23 16.45 7.70 -6.78
N ILE A 24 16.81 8.97 -6.97
CA ILE A 24 16.18 9.79 -8.00
C ILE A 24 16.53 9.19 -9.37
N SER A 25 15.55 8.63 -10.07
CA SER A 25 15.78 8.06 -11.39
C SER A 25 16.27 9.10 -12.41
N GLN A 26 16.98 8.66 -13.45
CA GLN A 26 17.37 9.55 -14.56
C GLN A 26 16.16 10.24 -15.20
N ARG A 27 15.02 9.53 -15.30
CA ARG A 27 13.77 10.11 -15.83
C ARG A 27 13.27 11.27 -14.95
N LEU A 28 13.25 11.07 -13.64
CA LEU A 28 12.83 12.10 -12.70
C LEU A 28 13.82 13.27 -12.68
N TYR A 29 15.12 12.99 -12.69
CA TYR A 29 16.15 14.02 -12.79
C TYR A 29 16.02 14.85 -14.07
N THR A 30 15.74 14.21 -15.22
CA THR A 30 15.50 14.93 -16.49
C THR A 30 14.27 15.83 -16.40
N LYS A 31 13.19 15.42 -15.72
CA LYS A 31 12.04 16.29 -15.45
C LYS A 31 12.42 17.48 -14.56
N ILE A 32 13.17 17.25 -13.47
CA ILE A 32 13.67 18.32 -12.58
C ILE A 32 14.45 19.36 -13.38
N LYS A 33 15.35 18.92 -14.27
CA LYS A 33 16.13 19.79 -15.16
C LYS A 33 15.24 20.55 -16.16
N ALA A 34 14.29 19.87 -16.80
CA ALA A 34 13.39 20.48 -17.79
C ALA A 34 12.50 21.57 -17.16
N LEU A 35 12.07 21.37 -15.92
CA LEU A 35 11.28 22.33 -15.14
C LEU A 35 12.13 23.42 -14.47
N GLN A 36 13.45 23.41 -14.66
CA GLN A 36 14.40 24.36 -14.06
C GLN A 36 14.24 24.50 -12.53
N LEU A 37 13.88 23.41 -11.86
CA LEU A 37 13.63 23.44 -10.42
C LEU A 37 14.94 23.76 -9.66
N PRO A 38 14.88 24.62 -8.63
CA PRO A 38 16.05 25.02 -7.90
C PRO A 38 16.64 23.83 -7.12
N LEU A 39 17.96 23.67 -7.25
CA LEU A 39 18.78 22.73 -6.50
C LEU A 39 19.53 23.53 -5.42
N TYR A 40 19.55 23.05 -4.18
CA TYR A 40 20.20 23.75 -3.08
C TYR A 40 21.28 22.89 -2.44
N LEU A 41 22.45 23.49 -2.22
CA LEU A 41 23.54 22.95 -1.42
C LEU A 41 23.81 23.92 -0.27
N ASN A 42 23.63 23.48 0.97
CA ASN A 42 23.73 24.32 2.17
C ASN A 42 22.91 25.62 2.02
N GLN A 43 21.65 25.48 1.59
CA GLN A 43 20.69 26.57 1.33
C GLN A 43 21.05 27.53 0.17
N LYS A 44 22.18 27.32 -0.52
CA LYS A 44 22.55 28.12 -1.70
C LYS A 44 22.12 27.42 -2.97
N LYS A 45 21.52 28.17 -3.90
CA LYS A 45 21.13 27.63 -5.21
C LYS A 45 22.38 27.24 -6.01
N VAL A 46 22.39 26.03 -6.56
CA VAL A 46 23.55 25.45 -7.26
C VAL A 46 23.16 24.84 -8.61
N THR A 47 24.17 24.51 -9.41
CA THR A 47 24.02 23.76 -10.66
C THR A 47 24.19 22.26 -10.43
N PRO A 48 23.73 21.38 -11.33
CA PRO A 48 23.87 19.94 -11.14
C PRO A 48 25.30 19.40 -11.12
N ASP A 49 26.24 20.17 -11.67
CA ASP A 49 27.67 19.83 -11.71
C ASP A 49 28.41 20.27 -10.44
N SER A 50 27.72 20.99 -9.55
CA SER A 50 28.29 21.41 -8.26
C SER A 50 28.69 20.19 -7.44
N VAL A 51 29.88 20.26 -6.84
CA VAL A 51 30.44 19.15 -6.06
C VAL A 51 29.80 19.12 -4.68
N VAL A 52 29.36 17.93 -4.27
CA VAL A 52 28.77 17.65 -2.97
C VAL A 52 29.82 16.96 -2.09
N GLN A 53 29.94 17.39 -0.84
CA GLN A 53 30.88 16.88 0.14
C GLN A 53 30.17 16.32 1.38
N VAL A 54 30.88 15.51 2.17
CA VAL A 54 30.38 15.00 3.45
C VAL A 54 30.08 16.16 4.38
N GLY A 55 28.93 16.10 5.06
CA GLY A 55 28.41 17.15 5.93
C GLY A 55 27.49 18.14 5.22
N ASP A 56 27.51 18.22 3.89
CA ASP A 56 26.61 19.11 3.15
C ASP A 56 25.13 18.70 3.29
N TRP A 57 24.28 19.71 3.27
CA TRP A 57 22.84 19.55 3.09
C TRP A 57 22.47 19.75 1.63
N VAL A 58 21.95 18.68 1.03
CA VAL A 58 21.42 18.68 -0.33
C VAL A 58 19.91 18.79 -0.23
N SER A 59 19.31 19.80 -0.87
CA SER A 59 17.86 19.89 -0.96
C SER A 59 17.32 20.21 -2.34
N LEU A 60 16.10 19.74 -2.59
CA LEU A 60 15.34 19.93 -3.82
C LEU A 60 13.96 20.45 -3.44
N GLN A 61 13.54 21.54 -4.08
CA GLN A 61 12.17 22.02 -3.96
C GLN A 61 11.35 21.57 -5.16
N LEU A 62 10.35 20.74 -4.89
CA LEU A 62 9.41 20.23 -5.88
C LEU A 62 8.12 21.05 -5.83
N PRO A 63 7.64 21.55 -6.98
CA PRO A 63 6.38 22.29 -7.04
C PRO A 63 5.20 21.37 -6.74
N ALA A 64 4.04 21.96 -6.46
CA ALA A 64 2.80 21.20 -6.46
C ALA A 64 2.56 20.60 -7.86
N GLU A 65 2.00 19.40 -7.91
CA GLU A 65 1.63 18.78 -9.17
C GLU A 65 0.34 19.41 -9.70
N PRO A 66 0.21 19.60 -11.02
CA PRO A 66 -1.03 20.07 -11.60
C PRO A 66 -2.15 19.09 -11.24
N ALA A 67 -3.22 19.59 -10.64
CA ALA A 67 -4.34 18.75 -10.24
C ALA A 67 -5.00 18.14 -11.47
N ASP A 68 -5.35 16.85 -11.39
CA ASP A 68 -6.22 16.22 -12.36
C ASP A 68 -7.66 16.64 -12.09
N GLU A 69 -8.25 17.43 -12.99
CA GLU A 69 -9.63 17.92 -12.89
C GLU A 69 -10.66 16.80 -13.05
N SER A 70 -10.30 15.68 -13.69
CA SER A 70 -11.20 14.51 -13.81
C SER A 70 -11.41 13.79 -12.48
N VAL A 71 -10.47 13.94 -11.54
CA VAL A 71 -10.62 13.44 -10.17
C VAL A 71 -11.40 14.48 -9.39
N ILE A 72 -12.71 14.27 -9.25
CA ILE A 72 -13.52 15.20 -8.47
C ILE A 72 -13.23 15.08 -6.96
N ILE A 73 -13.62 16.09 -6.21
CA ILE A 73 -13.44 16.15 -4.76
C ILE A 73 -14.58 15.41 -4.07
N SER A 74 -14.26 14.59 -3.08
CA SER A 74 -15.21 14.03 -2.14
C SER A 74 -14.85 14.44 -0.71
N HIS A 75 -15.88 14.72 0.10
CA HIS A 75 -15.74 15.03 1.53
C HIS A 75 -16.25 13.88 2.42
N GLY A 76 -16.36 12.68 1.86
CA GLY A 76 -16.65 11.49 2.65
C GLY A 76 -15.58 11.23 3.73
N PRO A 77 -15.91 10.46 4.78
CA PRO A 77 -15.02 10.25 5.91
C PRO A 77 -13.70 9.58 5.48
N LEU A 78 -12.61 10.02 6.11
CA LEU A 78 -11.25 9.51 5.93
C LEU A 78 -10.63 9.27 7.30
N SER A 79 -10.17 8.04 7.56
CA SER A 79 -9.44 7.70 8.78
C SER A 79 -7.94 7.76 8.49
N VAL A 80 -7.25 8.75 9.07
CA VAL A 80 -5.80 8.93 8.90
C VAL A 80 -5.08 8.25 10.05
N ILE A 81 -4.22 7.27 9.71
CA ILE A 81 -3.36 6.58 10.67
C ILE A 81 -2.09 7.41 10.91
N TYR A 82 -1.51 7.95 9.84
CA TYR A 82 -0.27 8.70 9.88
C TYR A 82 -0.17 9.65 8.70
N GLU A 83 0.41 10.83 8.92
CA GLU A 83 0.73 11.77 7.85
C GLU A 83 1.99 12.56 8.18
N ASP A 84 2.91 12.66 7.21
CA ASP A 84 4.08 13.54 7.26
C ASP A 84 4.24 14.36 5.97
N GLU A 85 5.46 14.81 5.68
CA GLU A 85 5.75 15.56 4.45
C GLU A 85 5.63 14.71 3.18
N TYR A 86 5.93 13.41 3.25
CA TYR A 86 6.08 12.52 2.09
C TYR A 86 4.95 11.51 1.96
N TRP A 87 4.40 11.07 3.08
CA TRP A 87 3.51 9.93 3.19
C TRP A 87 2.19 10.31 3.85
N LEU A 88 1.13 9.67 3.36
CA LEU A 88 -0.16 9.57 4.03
C LEU A 88 -0.50 8.08 4.14
N VAL A 89 -0.90 7.65 5.34
CA VAL A 89 -1.34 6.30 5.63
C VAL A 89 -2.75 6.39 6.19
N VAL A 90 -3.67 5.66 5.56
CA VAL A 90 -5.10 5.70 5.90
C VAL A 90 -5.61 4.31 6.19
N ASP A 91 -6.60 4.23 7.07
CA ASP A 91 -7.41 3.04 7.26
C ASP A 91 -8.61 3.13 6.29
N LYS A 92 -8.56 2.32 5.22
CA LYS A 92 -9.65 2.27 4.24
C LYS A 92 -10.80 1.44 4.81
N PRO A 93 -12.04 1.96 4.91
CA PRO A 93 -13.19 1.13 5.24
C PRO A 93 -13.50 0.12 4.13
N ALA A 94 -14.26 -0.93 4.44
CA ALA A 94 -14.91 -1.74 3.41
C ALA A 94 -16.00 -0.93 2.66
N GLY A 95 -16.43 -1.40 1.49
CA GLY A 95 -17.41 -0.68 0.66
C GLY A 95 -16.87 0.60 0.00
N LEU A 96 -15.55 0.76 -0.08
CA LEU A 96 -14.91 1.93 -0.70
C LEU A 96 -13.84 1.50 -1.71
N SER A 97 -14.01 1.92 -2.97
CA SER A 97 -13.00 1.73 -4.01
C SER A 97 -11.75 2.54 -3.68
N THR A 98 -10.57 1.98 -3.94
CA THR A 98 -9.31 2.71 -3.72
C THR A 98 -9.13 3.84 -4.73
N ILE A 99 -9.48 3.59 -6.00
CA ILE A 99 -9.35 4.55 -7.12
C ILE A 99 -10.65 4.61 -7.93
N PRO A 100 -10.90 5.71 -8.66
CA PRO A 100 -12.01 5.83 -9.60
C PRO A 100 -12.03 4.67 -10.60
N GLY A 101 -13.22 4.16 -10.88
CA GLY A 101 -13.45 3.08 -11.83
C GLY A 101 -14.81 3.21 -12.52
N PRO A 102 -15.18 2.25 -13.38
CA PRO A 102 -16.42 2.33 -14.17
C PRO A 102 -17.69 2.47 -13.33
N THR A 103 -17.71 1.90 -12.12
CA THR A 103 -18.87 1.85 -11.23
C THR A 103 -18.97 3.05 -10.28
N ASN A 104 -17.85 3.70 -9.97
CA ASN A 104 -17.81 4.86 -9.09
C ASN A 104 -16.59 5.71 -9.44
N GLN A 105 -16.86 6.92 -9.94
CA GLN A 105 -15.82 7.89 -10.31
C GLN A 105 -15.69 9.03 -9.30
N THR A 106 -16.67 9.17 -8.41
CA THR A 106 -16.94 10.39 -7.67
C THR A 106 -16.60 10.30 -6.19
N ASP A 107 -16.73 9.11 -5.59
CA ASP A 107 -16.46 8.88 -4.18
C ASP A 107 -15.61 7.63 -3.95
N THR A 108 -14.30 7.76 -4.17
CA THR A 108 -13.30 6.74 -3.86
C THR A 108 -12.31 7.25 -2.82
N LEU A 109 -11.46 6.38 -2.28
CA LEU A 109 -10.42 6.79 -1.33
C LEU A 109 -9.56 7.92 -1.89
N LEU A 110 -9.18 7.84 -3.17
CA LEU A 110 -8.44 8.89 -3.86
C LEU A 110 -9.19 10.23 -3.89
N ASN A 111 -10.50 10.23 -4.18
CA ASN A 111 -11.33 11.44 -4.16
C ASN A 111 -11.42 12.05 -2.75
N ARG A 112 -11.57 11.20 -1.72
CA ARG A 112 -11.65 11.63 -0.32
C ARG A 112 -10.34 12.22 0.19
N ILE A 113 -9.20 11.62 -0.19
CA ILE A 113 -7.87 12.19 0.14
C ILE A 113 -7.70 13.56 -0.51
N LYS A 114 -8.11 13.71 -1.78
CA LYS A 114 -8.08 15.01 -2.48
C LYS A 114 -8.89 16.07 -1.72
N GLY A 115 -10.09 15.72 -1.26
CA GLY A 115 -10.93 16.62 -0.45
C GLY A 115 -10.36 16.94 0.92
N TYR A 116 -9.82 15.94 1.61
CA TYR A 116 -9.13 16.12 2.90
C TYR A 116 -7.95 17.10 2.78
N TRP A 117 -7.09 16.94 1.78
CA TRP A 117 -5.98 17.87 1.54
C TRP A 117 -6.44 19.26 1.11
N GLN A 118 -7.51 19.37 0.33
CA GLN A 118 -8.10 20.66 0.00
C GLN A 118 -8.56 21.40 1.25
N GLN A 119 -9.26 20.72 2.17
CA GLN A 119 -9.74 21.30 3.43
C GLN A 119 -8.59 21.77 4.33
N GLN A 120 -7.43 21.11 4.26
CA GLN A 120 -6.22 21.53 4.96
C GLN A 120 -5.45 22.68 4.29
N GLY A 121 -5.92 23.15 3.12
CA GLY A 121 -5.20 24.17 2.35
C GLY A 121 -3.89 23.66 1.75
N ALA A 122 -3.77 22.34 1.52
CA ALA A 122 -2.59 21.78 0.89
C ALA A 122 -2.43 22.30 -0.54
N GLN A 123 -1.19 22.63 -0.92
CA GLN A 123 -0.89 23.12 -2.27
C GLN A 123 -0.91 22.00 -3.31
N ASN A 124 -0.49 20.78 -2.94
CA ASN A 124 -0.53 19.62 -3.82
C ASN A 124 -1.75 18.77 -3.48
N LEU A 125 -2.62 18.55 -4.47
CA LEU A 125 -3.88 17.82 -4.32
C LEU A 125 -3.89 16.53 -5.16
N VAL A 126 -2.72 15.99 -5.52
CA VAL A 126 -2.58 14.78 -6.33
C VAL A 126 -2.13 13.61 -5.45
N PRO A 127 -3.04 12.70 -5.04
CA PRO A 127 -2.66 11.54 -4.22
C PRO A 127 -2.05 10.45 -5.09
N HIS A 128 -0.87 9.95 -4.71
CA HIS A 128 -0.21 8.84 -5.40
C HIS A 128 -0.42 7.54 -4.63
N ILE A 129 -1.50 6.81 -4.95
CA ILE A 129 -1.81 5.53 -4.33
C ILE A 129 -0.68 4.52 -4.61
N ILE A 130 -0.08 3.98 -3.55
CA ILE A 130 1.03 3.01 -3.62
C ILE A 130 0.52 1.59 -3.43
N THR A 131 -0.26 1.37 -2.36
CA THR A 131 -0.93 0.08 -2.13
C THR A 131 -2.41 0.21 -2.43
N ARG A 132 -3.03 -0.86 -2.93
CA ARG A 132 -4.46 -0.90 -3.23
C ARG A 132 -5.11 -2.08 -2.53
N LEU A 133 -6.36 -1.90 -2.15
CA LEU A 133 -7.23 -2.93 -1.59
C LEU A 133 -8.47 -3.09 -2.47
N ASP A 134 -9.05 -4.29 -2.45
CA ASP A 134 -10.34 -4.55 -3.09
C ASP A 134 -11.45 -3.72 -2.41
N TYR A 135 -12.57 -3.52 -3.10
CA TYR A 135 -13.70 -2.70 -2.65
C TYR A 135 -14.11 -2.99 -1.19
N ASP A 136 -14.37 -4.28 -0.88
CA ASP A 136 -14.79 -4.73 0.44
C ASP A 136 -13.65 -5.20 1.37
N THR A 137 -12.40 -4.97 0.98
CA THR A 137 -11.26 -5.21 1.90
C THR A 137 -10.96 -3.93 2.66
N SER A 138 -10.95 -3.98 3.99
CA SER A 138 -10.58 -2.84 4.84
C SER A 138 -9.10 -2.85 5.22
N GLY A 139 -8.59 -1.76 5.79
CA GLY A 139 -7.27 -1.68 6.40
C GLY A 139 -6.29 -0.73 5.71
N VAL A 140 -5.01 -0.93 5.98
CA VAL A 140 -3.93 0.03 5.70
C VAL A 140 -3.72 0.25 4.20
N VAL A 141 -3.77 1.53 3.79
CA VAL A 141 -3.39 2.00 2.45
C VAL A 141 -2.31 3.08 2.56
N LEU A 142 -1.24 2.92 1.80
CA LEU A 142 -0.14 3.88 1.70
C LEU A 142 -0.28 4.75 0.46
N VAL A 143 -0.07 6.05 0.66
CA VAL A 143 -0.22 7.09 -0.35
C VAL A 143 0.99 8.02 -0.29
N GLY A 144 1.59 8.29 -1.44
CA GLY A 144 2.63 9.32 -1.57
C GLY A 144 1.99 10.69 -1.79
N LYS A 145 2.50 11.72 -1.11
CA LYS A 145 2.05 13.12 -1.24
C LYS A 145 2.60 13.80 -2.49
N HIS A 146 3.46 13.11 -3.24
CA HIS A 146 4.00 13.56 -4.52
C HIS A 146 4.50 12.37 -5.35
N GLN A 147 4.47 12.47 -6.68
CA GLN A 147 5.06 11.48 -7.61
C GLN A 147 6.50 11.07 -7.26
N VAL A 148 7.30 11.96 -6.66
CA VAL A 148 8.68 11.63 -6.28
C VAL A 148 8.72 10.63 -5.13
N ALA A 149 7.85 10.78 -4.12
CA ALA A 149 7.74 9.81 -3.03
C ALA A 149 7.38 8.42 -3.58
N GLN A 150 6.36 8.33 -4.44
CA GLN A 150 6.01 7.08 -5.11
C GLN A 150 7.17 6.52 -5.94
N SER A 151 7.86 7.36 -6.71
CA SER A 151 8.99 6.94 -7.56
C SER A 151 10.17 6.41 -6.76
N LEU A 152 10.46 6.98 -5.59
CA LEU A 152 11.54 6.54 -4.72
C LEU A 152 11.22 5.21 -4.02
N LEU A 153 9.95 4.92 -3.78
CA LEU A 153 9.51 3.64 -3.20
C LEU A 153 9.33 2.54 -4.26
N GLN A 154 9.18 2.92 -5.54
CA GLN A 154 8.95 2.00 -6.67
C GLN A 154 9.91 0.79 -6.70
N PRO A 155 11.24 0.93 -6.49
CA PRO A 155 12.14 -0.23 -6.48
C PRO A 155 11.79 -1.27 -5.40
N GLN A 156 11.30 -0.82 -4.23
CA GLN A 156 10.86 -1.73 -3.17
C GLN A 156 9.56 -2.46 -3.57
N ILE A 157 8.66 -1.80 -4.28
CA ILE A 157 7.41 -2.41 -4.78
C ILE A 157 7.73 -3.50 -5.81
N GLU A 158 8.60 -3.20 -6.78
CA GLU A 158 9.02 -4.12 -7.84
C GLU A 158 9.76 -5.33 -7.30
N LYS A 159 10.60 -5.13 -6.27
CA LYS A 159 11.33 -6.19 -5.58
C LYS A 159 10.52 -6.87 -4.47
N HIS A 160 9.24 -6.53 -4.31
CA HIS A 160 8.36 -7.09 -3.29
C HIS A 160 8.88 -6.95 -1.85
N GLN A 161 9.55 -5.83 -1.55
CA GLN A 161 10.14 -5.53 -0.24
C GLN A 161 9.18 -4.85 0.73
N LEU A 162 7.99 -4.44 0.28
CA LEU A 162 6.92 -3.99 1.17
C LEU A 162 6.33 -5.22 1.89
N GLN A 163 6.42 -5.23 3.22
CA GLN A 163 5.76 -6.25 4.02
C GLN A 163 4.29 -5.87 4.22
N LYS A 164 3.39 -6.73 3.74
CA LYS A 164 1.94 -6.54 3.87
C LYS A 164 1.35 -7.74 4.60
N LEU A 165 0.85 -7.50 5.81
CA LEU A 165 0.19 -8.51 6.62
C LEU A 165 -1.31 -8.26 6.66
N TYR A 166 -2.07 -9.32 6.53
CA TYR A 166 -3.51 -9.34 6.54
C TYR A 166 -4.00 -10.29 7.64
N LEU A 167 -5.14 -9.97 8.22
CA LEU A 167 -5.96 -10.91 8.97
C LEU A 167 -7.04 -11.42 8.03
N ALA A 168 -7.21 -12.73 7.93
CA ALA A 168 -8.34 -13.34 7.26
C ALA A 168 -9.04 -14.36 8.17
N VAL A 169 -10.36 -14.48 8.03
CA VAL A 169 -11.15 -15.57 8.63
C VAL A 169 -11.69 -16.43 7.51
N VAL A 170 -11.35 -17.71 7.54
CA VAL A 170 -11.62 -18.69 6.49
C VAL A 170 -12.49 -19.82 6.99
N ALA A 171 -13.25 -20.43 6.08
CA ALA A 171 -14.14 -21.55 6.39
C ALA A 171 -13.38 -22.84 6.68
N GLY A 172 -13.96 -23.68 7.53
CA GLY A 172 -13.41 -24.99 7.90
C GLY A 172 -12.32 -24.92 8.97
N ASN A 173 -11.73 -26.08 9.25
CA ASN A 173 -10.69 -26.29 10.25
C ASN A 173 -9.59 -27.20 9.67
N GLY A 174 -8.53 -27.47 10.45
CA GLY A 174 -7.49 -28.42 10.05
C GLY A 174 -6.48 -27.84 9.07
N LEU A 175 -6.39 -26.51 9.00
CA LEU A 175 -5.28 -25.85 8.32
C LEU A 175 -3.97 -26.17 9.04
N ALA A 176 -2.88 -26.30 8.28
CA ALA A 176 -1.56 -26.43 8.87
C ALA A 176 -1.24 -25.16 9.69
N ALA A 177 -0.45 -25.32 10.76
CA ALA A 177 -0.06 -24.19 11.63
C ALA A 177 0.62 -23.05 10.85
N GLN A 178 1.30 -23.39 9.75
CA GLN A 178 1.83 -22.45 8.77
C GLN A 178 1.86 -23.10 7.39
N GLY A 179 1.80 -22.29 6.33
CA GLY A 179 1.89 -22.78 4.96
C GLY A 179 2.28 -21.71 3.96
N GLU A 180 2.67 -22.17 2.77
CA GLU A 180 2.89 -21.32 1.60
C GLU A 180 2.00 -21.76 0.44
N ILE A 181 1.35 -20.79 -0.20
CA ILE A 181 0.54 -20.98 -1.40
C ILE A 181 1.27 -20.29 -2.54
N ASN A 182 1.84 -21.09 -3.45
CA ASN A 182 2.54 -20.62 -4.64
C ASN A 182 1.80 -21.09 -5.89
N ALA A 183 0.71 -20.39 -6.20
CA ALA A 183 -0.24 -20.76 -7.25
C ALA A 183 -0.51 -19.54 -8.15
N PRO A 184 -0.14 -19.56 -9.45
CA PRO A 184 -0.30 -18.40 -10.32
C PRO A 184 -1.78 -18.06 -10.55
N ILE A 185 -2.10 -16.77 -10.63
CA ILE A 185 -3.47 -16.27 -10.73
C ILE A 185 -3.69 -15.60 -12.08
N GLY A 186 -4.78 -15.96 -12.76
CA GLY A 186 -5.19 -15.35 -14.02
C GLY A 186 -6.68 -15.01 -14.08
N ARG A 187 -7.10 -14.46 -15.22
CA ARG A 187 -8.51 -14.22 -15.54
C ARG A 187 -9.02 -15.35 -16.40
N VAL A 188 -10.23 -15.83 -16.13
CA VAL A 188 -10.99 -16.65 -17.07
C VAL A 188 -12.04 -15.74 -17.71
N ALA A 189 -12.00 -15.62 -19.04
CA ALA A 189 -12.95 -14.83 -19.83
C ALA A 189 -13.13 -13.36 -19.33
N THR A 190 -14.35 -12.83 -19.44
CA THR A 190 -14.72 -11.45 -19.07
C THR A 190 -15.15 -11.31 -17.61
N GLU A 191 -15.13 -12.38 -16.81
CA GLU A 191 -15.57 -12.36 -15.42
C GLU A 191 -14.69 -11.48 -14.53
N ILE A 192 -15.27 -10.97 -13.45
CA ILE A 192 -14.55 -10.23 -12.40
C ILE A 192 -13.71 -11.21 -11.55
N ARG A 193 -14.19 -12.46 -11.43
CA ARG A 193 -13.53 -13.55 -10.70
C ARG A 193 -12.16 -13.88 -11.30
N ARG A 194 -11.21 -14.22 -10.42
CA ARG A 194 -9.88 -14.73 -10.78
C ARG A 194 -9.78 -16.20 -10.40
N GLN A 195 -8.85 -16.91 -11.01
CA GLN A 195 -8.66 -18.34 -10.74
C GLN A 195 -7.18 -18.68 -10.71
N VAL A 196 -6.84 -19.77 -10.02
CA VAL A 196 -5.53 -20.39 -10.15
C VAL A 196 -5.43 -20.98 -11.54
N LEU A 197 -4.45 -20.52 -12.32
CA LEU A 197 -4.23 -20.95 -13.69
C LEU A 197 -2.73 -21.12 -13.92
N ALA A 198 -2.31 -22.22 -14.54
CA ALA A 198 -0.89 -22.44 -14.85
C ALA A 198 -0.30 -21.33 -15.75
N THR A 199 -1.12 -20.71 -16.60
CA THR A 199 -0.77 -19.57 -17.46
C THR A 199 -0.95 -18.21 -16.78
N GLY A 200 -1.34 -18.19 -15.49
CA GLY A 200 -1.55 -17.00 -14.70
C GLY A 200 -0.26 -16.27 -14.33
N GLN A 201 -0.41 -15.11 -13.69
CA GLN A 201 0.72 -14.37 -13.14
C GLN A 201 1.16 -14.99 -11.82
N SER A 202 2.48 -15.12 -11.61
CA SER A 202 3.04 -15.63 -10.36
C SER A 202 2.45 -14.92 -9.14
N ALA A 203 1.98 -15.72 -8.19
CA ALA A 203 1.39 -15.24 -6.95
C ALA A 203 1.83 -16.13 -5.77
N ARG A 204 2.38 -15.50 -4.73
CA ARG A 204 2.87 -16.19 -3.53
C ARG A 204 2.30 -15.56 -2.27
N THR A 205 1.77 -16.42 -1.40
CA THR A 205 1.14 -16.07 -0.13
C THR A 205 1.67 -17.00 0.96
N SER A 206 2.14 -16.45 2.08
CA SER A 206 2.42 -17.23 3.29
C SER A 206 1.31 -17.00 4.30
N TYR A 207 0.99 -18.01 5.10
CA TYR A 207 0.03 -17.87 6.17
C TYR A 207 0.46 -18.60 7.44
N TRP A 208 -0.07 -18.13 8.57
CA TRP A 208 0.09 -18.74 9.89
C TRP A 208 -1.28 -18.81 10.55
N LEU A 209 -1.63 -19.98 11.08
CA LEU A 209 -2.84 -20.19 11.84
C LEU A 209 -2.74 -19.47 13.17
N LEU A 210 -3.72 -18.61 13.47
CA LEU A 210 -3.82 -17.89 14.74
C LEU A 210 -4.74 -18.62 15.72
N GLY A 211 -5.68 -19.39 15.19
CA GLY A 211 -6.67 -20.13 15.96
C GLY A 211 -7.80 -20.61 15.07
N GLU A 212 -8.53 -21.62 15.52
CA GLU A 212 -9.65 -22.21 14.80
C GLU A 212 -10.75 -22.72 15.73
N SER A 213 -11.95 -22.82 15.19
CA SER A 213 -13.10 -23.54 15.73
C SER A 213 -13.51 -24.65 14.76
N ASN A 214 -14.60 -25.35 15.05
CA ASN A 214 -15.05 -26.47 14.21
C ASN A 214 -15.39 -26.07 12.76
N ASP A 215 -15.73 -24.81 12.52
CA ASP A 215 -16.30 -24.31 11.27
C ASP A 215 -15.51 -23.17 10.61
N ARG A 216 -14.47 -22.65 11.28
CA ARG A 216 -13.65 -21.54 10.77
C ARG A 216 -12.27 -21.45 11.41
N ALA A 217 -11.35 -20.82 10.71
CA ALA A 217 -9.99 -20.52 11.17
C ALA A 217 -9.64 -19.05 10.93
N ALA A 218 -8.89 -18.45 11.84
CA ALA A 218 -8.27 -17.15 11.64
C ALA A 218 -6.80 -17.33 11.27
N VAL A 219 -6.37 -16.62 10.23
CA VAL A 219 -5.03 -16.73 9.68
C VAL A 219 -4.39 -15.35 9.53
N LYS A 220 -3.13 -15.24 9.97
CA LYS A 220 -2.23 -14.16 9.58
C LYS A 220 -1.71 -14.49 8.21
N VAL A 221 -1.83 -13.56 7.27
CA VAL A 221 -1.47 -13.77 5.86
C VAL A 221 -0.46 -12.72 5.42
N GLN A 222 0.69 -13.15 4.90
CA GLN A 222 1.65 -12.27 4.23
C GLN A 222 1.60 -12.52 2.73
N ILE A 223 1.36 -11.46 1.95
CA ILE A 223 1.46 -11.55 0.49
C ILE A 223 2.83 -11.08 0.01
N HIS A 224 3.50 -11.91 -0.78
CA HIS A 224 4.79 -11.59 -1.41
C HIS A 224 4.59 -11.00 -2.81
N THR A 225 3.37 -11.09 -3.34
CA THR A 225 2.94 -10.49 -4.61
C THR A 225 1.63 -9.72 -4.38
N GLY A 226 1.16 -8.99 -5.39
CA GLY A 226 -0.07 -8.17 -5.27
C GLY A 226 -1.02 -8.39 -6.43
N ARG A 227 -1.51 -9.62 -6.63
CA ARG A 227 -2.49 -9.92 -7.69
C ARG A 227 -3.91 -9.60 -7.22
N THR A 228 -4.79 -9.25 -8.16
CA THR A 228 -6.22 -8.99 -7.88
C THR A 228 -6.84 -10.20 -7.19
N HIS A 229 -7.53 -9.98 -6.07
CA HIS A 229 -8.20 -11.00 -5.27
C HIS A 229 -7.26 -12.13 -4.75
N GLN A 230 -5.94 -11.90 -4.67
CA GLN A 230 -4.96 -12.97 -4.44
C GLN A 230 -5.27 -13.88 -3.25
N ILE A 231 -5.47 -13.29 -2.06
CA ILE A 231 -5.75 -14.05 -0.82
C ILE A 231 -7.05 -14.84 -0.98
N ARG A 232 -8.09 -14.20 -1.54
CA ARG A 232 -9.42 -14.79 -1.75
C ARG A 232 -9.38 -16.02 -2.65
N VAL A 233 -8.67 -15.90 -3.78
CA VAL A 233 -8.48 -17.00 -4.74
C VAL A 233 -7.70 -18.15 -4.10
N HIS A 234 -6.56 -17.84 -3.46
CA HIS A 234 -5.67 -18.85 -2.88
C HIS A 234 -6.35 -19.68 -1.81
N PHE A 235 -7.07 -19.04 -0.90
CA PHE A 235 -7.77 -19.74 0.18
C PHE A 235 -9.00 -20.51 -0.33
N SER A 236 -9.72 -19.99 -1.32
CA SER A 236 -10.79 -20.73 -2.01
C SER A 236 -10.27 -21.99 -2.73
N ASP A 237 -9.13 -21.88 -3.44
CA ASP A 237 -8.46 -22.99 -4.13
C ASP A 237 -7.94 -24.05 -3.15
N LEU A 238 -7.51 -23.63 -1.95
CA LEU A 238 -7.13 -24.53 -0.86
C LEU A 238 -8.33 -25.23 -0.19
N GLY A 239 -9.57 -24.89 -0.56
CA GLY A 239 -10.79 -25.43 0.05
C GLY A 239 -11.24 -24.71 1.33
N HIS A 240 -10.61 -23.58 1.66
CA HIS A 240 -10.90 -22.75 2.84
C HIS A 240 -11.28 -21.31 2.41
N PRO A 241 -12.38 -21.09 1.67
CA PRO A 241 -12.76 -19.74 1.23
C PRO A 241 -12.99 -18.81 2.43
N LEU A 242 -12.78 -17.51 2.23
CA LEU A 242 -12.98 -16.51 3.28
C LEU A 242 -14.47 -16.43 3.63
N LEU A 243 -14.78 -16.27 4.93
CA LEU A 243 -16.17 -16.02 5.36
C LEU A 243 -16.70 -14.74 4.72
N GLY A 244 -17.98 -14.73 4.34
CA GLY A 244 -18.63 -13.59 3.68
C GLY A 244 -18.17 -13.33 2.23
N ASP A 245 -17.27 -14.14 1.66
CA ASP A 245 -16.81 -13.96 0.29
C ASP A 245 -17.73 -14.61 -0.74
N GLN A 246 -18.80 -13.91 -1.10
CA GLN A 246 -19.78 -14.40 -2.07
C GLN A 246 -19.15 -14.79 -3.43
N LEU A 247 -18.12 -14.07 -3.89
CA LEU A 247 -17.50 -14.30 -5.21
C LEU A 247 -16.71 -15.62 -5.27
N TYR A 248 -16.18 -16.06 -4.13
CA TYR A 248 -15.31 -17.23 -4.03
C TYR A 248 -15.91 -18.37 -3.19
N GLY A 249 -17.23 -18.32 -2.90
CA GLY A 249 -17.96 -19.40 -2.25
C GLY A 249 -17.78 -19.44 -0.73
N GLY A 250 -17.47 -18.31 -0.11
CA GLY A 250 -17.44 -18.15 1.34
C GLY A 250 -18.81 -18.35 1.98
N PRO A 251 -18.91 -19.02 3.15
CA PRO A 251 -20.14 -19.08 3.93
C PRO A 251 -20.66 -17.68 4.29
N LEU A 252 -21.97 -17.47 4.18
CA LEU A 252 -22.66 -16.18 4.42
C LEU A 252 -23.57 -16.21 5.66
N ASP A 253 -23.53 -17.29 6.43
CA ASP A 253 -24.44 -17.63 7.53
C ASP A 253 -23.91 -17.26 8.92
N LEU A 254 -22.72 -16.62 8.98
CA LEU A 254 -22.05 -16.24 10.23
C LEU A 254 -22.10 -14.73 10.53
N GLY A 255 -23.00 -14.00 9.86
CA GLY A 255 -23.28 -12.59 10.15
C GLY A 255 -22.31 -11.56 9.55
N ILE A 256 -21.27 -12.01 8.83
CA ILE A 256 -20.41 -11.11 8.05
C ILE A 256 -20.87 -11.05 6.58
N GLU A 257 -21.09 -9.84 6.07
CA GLU A 257 -21.68 -9.60 4.75
C GLU A 257 -20.64 -9.36 3.64
N ARG A 258 -19.36 -9.45 3.98
CA ARG A 258 -18.22 -9.23 3.08
C ARG A 258 -17.11 -10.21 3.39
N GLN A 259 -16.13 -10.36 2.50
CA GLN A 259 -14.96 -11.18 2.80
C GLN A 259 -14.32 -10.73 4.12
N ALA A 260 -14.16 -11.67 5.05
CA ALA A 260 -13.50 -11.49 6.33
C ALA A 260 -11.99 -11.30 6.12
N LEU A 261 -11.61 -10.19 5.51
CA LEU A 261 -10.26 -9.82 5.12
C LEU A 261 -9.99 -8.38 5.54
N HIS A 262 -8.84 -8.19 6.19
CA HIS A 262 -8.38 -6.90 6.65
C HIS A 262 -6.88 -6.76 6.45
N ALA A 263 -6.45 -5.70 5.77
CA ALA A 263 -5.06 -5.33 5.61
C ALA A 263 -4.53 -4.74 6.92
N TYR A 264 -4.11 -5.61 7.82
CA TYR A 264 -3.78 -5.27 9.20
C TYR A 264 -2.53 -4.40 9.31
N GLN A 265 -1.43 -4.76 8.62
CA GLN A 265 -0.16 -4.05 8.74
C GLN A 265 0.52 -3.84 7.39
N LEU A 266 1.16 -2.69 7.25
CA LEU A 266 2.09 -2.38 6.16
C LEU A 266 3.41 -1.86 6.73
N CYS A 267 4.52 -2.46 6.32
CA CYS A 267 5.86 -1.95 6.60
C CYS A 267 6.65 -1.71 5.32
N PHE A 268 7.47 -0.65 5.32
CA PHE A 268 8.40 -0.32 4.23
C PHE A 268 9.62 0.43 4.77
N LEU A 269 10.73 0.37 4.04
CA LEU A 269 11.89 1.20 4.33
C LEU A 269 11.63 2.59 3.76
N ASP A 270 11.55 3.62 4.58
CA ASP A 270 11.35 4.97 4.10
C ASP A 270 12.62 5.44 3.35
N PRO A 271 12.57 5.70 2.02
CA PRO A 271 13.74 6.13 1.26
C PRO A 271 14.25 7.52 1.68
N PHE A 272 13.45 8.33 2.36
CA PHE A 272 13.86 9.66 2.82
C PHE A 272 14.61 9.61 4.15
N THR A 273 14.12 8.82 5.11
CA THR A 273 14.71 8.74 6.45
C THR A 273 15.64 7.54 6.65
N GLN A 274 15.62 6.57 5.72
CA GLN A 274 16.30 5.28 5.83
C GLN A 274 15.89 4.45 7.05
N GLN A 275 14.70 4.72 7.59
CA GLN A 275 14.11 3.97 8.71
C GLN A 275 12.95 3.11 8.23
N THR A 276 12.82 1.91 8.80
CA THR A 276 11.62 1.10 8.57
C THR A 276 10.43 1.74 9.27
N LYS A 277 9.38 2.05 8.52
CA LYS A 277 8.09 2.51 9.02
C LYS A 277 7.09 1.37 8.93
N CYS A 278 6.35 1.14 10.02
CA CYS A 278 5.30 0.13 10.13
C CYS A 278 4.03 0.77 10.66
N PHE A 279 2.90 0.47 10.02
CA PHE A 279 1.59 1.01 10.38
C PHE A 279 0.58 -0.11 10.47
N ASN A 280 -0.25 -0.06 11.52
CA ASN A 280 -1.32 -1.02 11.74
C ASN A 280 -2.68 -0.31 11.67
N ALA A 281 -3.70 -1.01 11.16
CA ALA A 281 -5.10 -0.59 11.25
C ALA A 281 -5.83 -1.39 12.35
N PRO A 282 -6.78 -0.77 13.06
CA PRO A 282 -7.62 -1.50 14.00
C PRO A 282 -8.49 -2.52 13.27
N ILE A 283 -8.63 -3.71 13.85
CA ILE A 283 -9.47 -4.76 13.27
C ILE A 283 -10.93 -4.31 13.38
N PRO A 284 -11.70 -4.28 12.28
CA PRO A 284 -13.10 -3.89 12.31
C PRO A 284 -13.93 -4.83 13.20
N GLU A 285 -14.91 -4.27 13.90
CA GLU A 285 -15.77 -5.01 14.84
C GLU A 285 -16.43 -6.22 14.18
N GLU A 286 -16.92 -6.08 12.94
CA GLU A 286 -17.57 -7.15 12.20
C GLU A 286 -16.65 -8.33 11.85
N ILE A 287 -15.32 -8.12 11.82
CA ILE A 287 -14.36 -9.21 11.70
C ILE A 287 -14.07 -9.81 13.07
N GLN A 288 -14.01 -8.99 14.12
CA GLN A 288 -13.77 -9.48 15.49
C GLN A 288 -14.89 -10.44 15.94
N THR A 289 -16.15 -10.16 15.60
CA THR A 289 -17.30 -11.00 15.97
C THR A 289 -17.25 -12.40 15.37
N VAL A 290 -16.56 -12.59 14.24
CA VAL A 290 -16.41 -13.89 13.57
C VAL A 290 -15.08 -14.58 13.87
N LEU A 291 -14.20 -14.00 14.71
CA LEU A 291 -12.97 -14.68 15.10
C LEU A 291 -13.27 -15.93 15.93
N PRO A 292 -12.50 -17.04 15.74
CA PRO A 292 -12.49 -18.13 16.70
C PRO A 292 -12.10 -17.64 18.10
N ALA A 293 -12.75 -18.16 19.14
CA ALA A 293 -12.51 -17.74 20.52
C ALA A 293 -11.08 -18.01 21.02
N THR A 294 -10.34 -18.88 20.34
CA THR A 294 -8.94 -19.22 20.67
C THR A 294 -7.93 -18.16 20.19
N VAL A 295 -8.35 -17.23 19.32
CA VAL A 295 -7.44 -16.25 18.73
C VAL A 295 -7.02 -15.21 19.75
N GLN A 296 -5.71 -15.02 19.89
CA GLN A 296 -5.15 -13.88 20.62
C GLN A 296 -4.65 -12.86 19.62
N LEU A 297 -5.22 -11.65 19.63
CA LEU A 297 -4.86 -10.59 18.68
C LEU A 297 -3.39 -10.15 18.77
N ALA A 298 -2.72 -10.44 19.90
CA ALA A 298 -1.28 -10.20 20.07
C ALA A 298 -0.43 -11.01 19.06
N ASP A 299 -0.91 -12.16 18.61
CA ASP A 299 -0.19 -13.07 17.69
C ASP A 299 -0.15 -12.54 16.24
N LEU A 300 -0.91 -11.49 15.94
CA LEU A 300 -0.80 -10.76 14.67
C LEU A 300 0.46 -9.92 14.57
N VAL A 301 1.06 -9.54 15.71
CA VAL A 301 2.20 -8.62 15.78
C VAL A 301 3.53 -9.36 15.94
N ASN A 302 3.51 -10.57 16.52
CA ASN A 302 4.66 -11.45 16.71
C ASN A 302 4.95 -12.31 15.48
#